data_AF-A0A535JI46-F1
#
_entry.id   AF-A0A535JI46-F1
#
_cell.length_a   1.000
_cell.length_b   1.000
_cell.length_c   1.000
_cell.angle_alpha   90.00
_cell.angle_beta   90.00
_cell.angle_gamma   90.00
#
_symmetry.space_group_name_H-M   'P 1'
#
loop_
_entity.id
_entity.type
_entity.pdbx_description
1 polymer ?
#
loop_
_entity_poly.entity_id
_entity_poly.type
_entity_poly.pdbx_seq_one_letter_code
_entity_poly.pdbx_strand_id
1 'polypeptide(L)'
;MTRGPRLFLARVAALILITLAGQSTAYAAGDRTAPTTPTNLRVTGVTAYTVSLAWDASRDKSGIASYSICCANMSSQVVSGSATSAAYTSGLEPGRSFTLFVVAKDNAGNYS
;
A
#
# COMPACT_ATOMS: atom_id res chain seq x y z
N MET A 1 -7.34 -44.91 -18.75
CA MET A 1 -8.33 -43.96 -19.31
C MET A 1 -7.87 -42.54 -19.01
N THR A 2 -7.07 -42.00 -19.92
CA THR A 2 -6.45 -40.67 -19.87
C THR A 2 -7.44 -39.64 -20.40
N ARG A 3 -7.91 -38.72 -19.54
CA ARG A 3 -8.62 -37.52 -20.00
C ARG A 3 -7.62 -36.38 -20.13
N GLY A 4 -7.24 -36.10 -21.37
CA GLY A 4 -6.58 -34.87 -21.80
C GLY A 4 -7.51 -33.65 -21.80
N PRO A 5 -7.03 -32.48 -22.24
CA PRO A 5 -7.23 -31.19 -21.60
C PRO A 5 -8.51 -30.47 -22.05
N ARG A 6 -9.07 -29.63 -21.19
CA ARG A 6 -10.04 -28.61 -21.60
C ARG A 6 -9.31 -27.31 -21.90
N LEU A 7 -9.07 -27.08 -23.19
CA LEU A 7 -8.78 -25.76 -23.77
C LEU A 7 -9.90 -24.80 -23.35
N PHE A 8 -9.56 -23.72 -22.65
CA PHE A 8 -10.37 -22.52 -22.63
C PHE A 8 -9.69 -21.49 -23.53
N LEU A 9 -10.15 -21.39 -24.78
CA LEU A 9 -9.95 -20.17 -25.56
C LEU A 9 -11.01 -19.16 -25.10
N ALA A 10 -10.62 -18.18 -24.32
CA ALA A 10 -11.33 -16.92 -24.21
C ALA A 10 -10.39 -15.83 -24.70
N ARG A 11 -10.51 -15.48 -25.99
CA ARG A 11 -10.03 -14.21 -26.51
C ARG A 11 -10.93 -13.13 -25.96
N VAL A 12 -10.47 -12.42 -24.93
CA VAL A 12 -10.88 -11.03 -24.73
C VAL A 12 -9.59 -10.22 -24.73
N ALA A 13 -9.27 -9.65 -25.89
CA ALA A 13 -8.31 -8.57 -25.95
C ALA A 13 -8.98 -7.36 -25.27
N ALA A 14 -8.75 -7.20 -23.96
CA ALA A 14 -9.04 -5.94 -23.31
C ALA A 14 -8.01 -4.94 -23.84
N LEU A 15 -8.46 -4.03 -24.72
CA LEU A 15 -7.72 -2.81 -25.01
C LEU A 15 -7.77 -1.96 -23.73
N ILE A 16 -6.89 -2.26 -22.78
CA ILE A 16 -6.71 -1.43 -21.60
C ILE A 16 -5.94 -0.21 -22.08
N LEU A 17 -6.65 0.88 -22.33
CA LEU A 17 -6.05 2.19 -22.49
C LEU A 17 -5.47 2.57 -21.11
N ILE A 18 -4.24 2.14 -20.81
CA ILE A 18 -3.53 2.57 -19.61
C ILE A 18 -3.05 3.99 -19.90
N THR A 19 -3.82 4.98 -19.46
CA THR A 19 -3.28 6.33 -19.34
C THR A 19 -2.27 6.31 -18.20
N LEU A 20 -0.96 6.31 -18.51
CA LEU A 20 0.04 6.69 -17.53
C LEU A 20 -0.15 8.18 -17.25
N ALA A 21 -0.94 8.53 -16.24
CA ALA A 21 -0.88 9.85 -15.64
C ALA A 21 0.46 9.95 -14.89
N GLY A 22 1.55 10.24 -15.62
CA GLY A 22 2.78 10.72 -15.00
C GLY A 22 2.48 12.07 -14.37
N GLN A 23 2.45 12.12 -13.04
CA GLN A 23 2.09 13.34 -12.32
C GLN A 23 3.16 14.41 -12.59
N SER A 24 2.74 15.61 -13.01
CA SER A 24 3.69 16.71 -13.25
C SER A 24 4.38 17.09 -11.95
N THR A 25 5.71 17.01 -11.93
CA THR A 25 6.56 17.46 -10.81
C THR A 25 6.31 18.93 -10.43
N ALA A 26 5.88 19.75 -11.40
CA ALA A 26 5.48 21.14 -11.16
C ALA A 26 4.29 21.30 -10.20
N TYR A 27 3.38 20.31 -10.15
CA TYR A 27 2.23 20.34 -9.24
C TYR A 27 2.63 20.02 -7.79
N ALA A 28 3.54 19.06 -7.61
CA ALA A 28 4.04 18.67 -6.29
C ALA A 28 4.88 19.78 -5.62
N ALA A 29 5.62 20.60 -6.39
CA ALA A 29 6.53 21.61 -5.84
C ALA A 29 5.84 22.76 -5.06
N GLY A 30 4.52 22.92 -5.18
CA GLY A 30 3.74 23.95 -4.47
C GLY A 30 2.60 23.42 -3.61
N ASP A 31 2.45 22.10 -3.52
CA ASP A 31 1.32 21.51 -2.80
C ASP A 31 1.56 21.46 -1.29
N ARG A 32 0.55 21.90 -0.54
CA ARG A 32 0.51 21.90 0.93
C ARG A 32 -0.71 21.13 1.47
N THR A 33 -1.40 20.41 0.60
CA THR A 33 -2.58 19.63 0.95
C THR A 33 -2.09 18.28 1.46
N ALA A 34 -2.50 17.89 2.67
CA ALA A 34 -2.16 16.57 3.16
C ALA A 34 -2.97 15.49 2.40
N PRO A 35 -2.37 14.31 2.14
CA PRO A 35 -3.13 13.17 1.66
C PRO A 35 -4.18 12.73 2.69
N THR A 36 -5.28 12.13 2.23
CA THR A 36 -6.26 11.54 3.15
C THR A 36 -5.62 10.44 3.99
N THR A 37 -6.03 10.28 5.24
CA THR A 37 -5.60 9.15 6.09
C THR A 37 -5.99 7.81 5.43
N PRO A 38 -5.10 6.80 5.42
CA PRO A 38 -5.48 5.44 5.04
C PRO A 38 -6.63 4.96 5.93
N THR A 39 -7.66 4.38 5.33
CA THR A 39 -8.83 3.90 6.08
C THR A 39 -8.90 2.37 6.05
N ASN A 40 -9.81 1.77 6.84
CA ASN A 40 -10.02 0.33 6.86
C ASN A 40 -8.73 -0.50 7.11
N LEU A 41 -7.83 0.04 7.94
CA LEU A 41 -6.62 -0.66 8.37
C LEU A 41 -7.01 -1.91 9.15
N ARG A 42 -6.54 -3.06 8.69
CA ARG A 42 -6.85 -4.36 9.29
C ARG A 42 -5.68 -5.34 9.17
N VAL A 43 -5.64 -6.28 10.11
CA VAL A 43 -4.70 -7.40 10.08
C VAL A 43 -5.24 -8.50 9.17
N THR A 44 -4.39 -9.04 8.29
CA THR A 44 -4.71 -10.15 7.38
C THR A 44 -3.95 -11.44 7.71
N GLY A 45 -2.95 -11.38 8.59
CA GLY A 45 -2.21 -12.55 9.05
C GLY A 45 -1.20 -12.21 10.14
N VAL A 46 -0.92 -13.16 11.02
CA VAL A 46 0.03 -13.02 12.13
C VAL A 46 0.89 -14.27 12.23
N THR A 47 2.19 -14.08 12.41
CA THR A 47 3.15 -15.14 12.79
C THR A 47 3.86 -14.70 14.08
N ALA A 48 4.81 -15.51 14.56
CA ALA A 48 5.65 -15.17 15.70
C ALA A 48 6.42 -13.83 15.53
N TYR A 49 6.74 -13.44 14.29
CA TYR A 49 7.63 -12.31 13.99
C TYR A 49 7.13 -11.42 12.85
N THR A 50 5.85 -11.54 12.46
CA THR A 50 5.29 -10.79 11.33
C THR A 50 3.83 -10.49 11.55
N VAL A 51 3.42 -9.26 11.21
CA VAL A 51 2.01 -8.86 11.10
C VAL A 51 1.76 -8.41 9.67
N SER A 52 0.84 -9.08 8.96
CA SER A 52 0.38 -8.68 7.64
C SER A 52 -0.82 -7.74 7.78
N LEU A 53 -0.78 -6.63 7.05
CA LEU A 53 -1.77 -5.56 7.08
C LEU A 53 -2.35 -5.31 5.70
N ALA A 54 -3.59 -4.83 5.66
CA ALA A 54 -4.22 -4.25 4.48
C ALA A 54 -4.99 -2.98 4.88
N TRP A 55 -5.11 -2.04 3.94
CA TRP A 55 -5.80 -0.76 4.13
C TRP A 55 -6.40 -0.28 2.80
N ASP A 56 -7.36 0.64 2.89
CA ASP A 56 -7.90 1.34 1.73
C ASP A 56 -7.00 2.53 1.38
N ALA A 57 -6.75 2.71 0.08
CA ALA A 57 -5.78 3.67 -0.42
C ALA A 57 -6.16 5.14 -0.09
N SER A 58 -5.15 5.91 0.30
CA SER A 58 -5.21 7.36 0.42
C SER A 58 -5.32 8.04 -0.94
N ARG A 59 -5.78 9.29 -0.92
CA ARG A 59 -5.92 10.14 -2.09
C ARG A 59 -5.26 11.48 -1.82
N ASP A 60 -4.56 11.96 -2.83
CA ASP A 60 -4.14 13.34 -2.93
C ASP A 60 -4.02 13.72 -4.41
N LYS A 61 -4.17 15.01 -4.70
CA LYS A 61 -4.06 15.60 -6.03
C LYS A 61 -2.65 15.47 -6.62
N SER A 62 -1.62 15.54 -5.78
CA SER A 62 -0.21 15.27 -6.11
C SER A 62 0.12 13.79 -6.12
N GLY A 63 -0.83 12.92 -5.72
CA GLY A 63 -0.66 11.47 -5.62
C GLY A 63 0.16 11.03 -4.41
N ILE A 64 0.08 9.73 -4.12
CA ILE A 64 0.77 9.12 -2.97
C ILE A 64 2.15 8.61 -3.42
N ALA A 65 3.20 9.12 -2.79
CA ALA A 65 4.57 8.67 -3.01
C ALA A 65 4.84 7.34 -2.29
N SER A 66 4.42 7.24 -1.02
CA SER A 66 4.70 6.07 -0.17
C SER A 66 3.71 5.93 0.97
N TYR A 67 3.65 4.72 1.55
CA TYR A 67 3.09 4.51 2.88
C TYR A 67 4.19 4.11 3.86
N SER A 68 4.16 4.68 5.06
CA SER A 68 4.97 4.25 6.19
C SER A 68 4.11 3.40 7.13
N ILE A 69 4.53 2.16 7.36
CA ILE A 69 3.97 1.28 8.38
C ILE A 69 4.80 1.48 9.64
N CYS A 70 4.19 2.09 10.64
CA CYS A 70 4.83 2.46 11.87
C CYS A 70 4.37 1.52 12.98
N CYS A 71 5.30 1.14 13.86
CA CYS A 71 4.94 0.56 15.14
C CYS A 71 5.42 1.49 16.25
N ALA A 72 4.57 1.74 17.25
CA ALA A 72 4.90 2.63 18.35
C ALA A 72 6.25 2.25 19.00
N ASN A 73 7.16 3.22 19.09
CA ASN A 73 8.52 3.07 19.66
C ASN A 73 9.47 2.14 18.89
N MET A 74 9.19 1.82 17.62
CA MET A 74 10.05 0.99 16.77
C MET A 74 10.28 1.63 15.39
N SER A 75 11.16 1.00 14.61
CA SER A 75 11.45 1.35 13.23
C SER A 75 10.18 1.31 12.36
N SER A 76 10.07 2.25 11.43
CA SER A 76 9.02 2.22 10.41
C SER A 76 9.49 1.48 9.17
N GLN A 77 8.56 0.85 8.45
CA GLN A 77 8.79 0.22 7.16
C GLN A 77 8.07 0.99 6.07
N VAL A 78 8.77 1.34 4.98
CA VAL A 78 8.20 2.13 3.88
C VAL A 78 7.88 1.22 2.69
N VAL A 79 6.71 1.41 2.08
CA VAL A 79 6.27 0.73 0.86
C VAL A 79 5.81 1.74 -0.19
N SER A 80 5.65 1.30 -1.45
CA SER A 80 5.21 2.17 -2.54
C SER A 80 3.85 2.81 -2.28
N GLY A 81 3.61 4.00 -2.82
CA GLY A 81 2.31 4.69 -2.68
C GLY A 81 1.13 4.02 -3.40
N SER A 82 1.40 2.99 -4.21
CA SER A 82 0.39 2.11 -4.80
C SER A 82 0.02 0.91 -3.93
N ALA A 83 0.76 0.65 -2.84
CA ALA A 83 0.51 -0.49 -1.97
C ALA A 83 -0.75 -0.28 -1.14
N THR A 84 -1.54 -1.34 -1.03
CA THR A 84 -2.74 -1.43 -0.14
C THR A 84 -2.62 -2.59 0.85
N SER A 85 -1.44 -3.21 0.90
CA SER A 85 -1.10 -4.28 1.84
C SER A 85 0.41 -4.39 2.00
N ALA A 86 0.85 -4.80 3.19
CA ALA A 86 2.25 -5.06 3.49
C ALA A 86 2.41 -5.90 4.76
N ALA A 87 3.57 -6.53 4.92
CA ALA A 87 3.96 -7.21 6.14
C ALA A 87 4.95 -6.35 6.93
N TYR A 88 4.70 -6.15 8.22
CA TYR A 88 5.64 -5.54 9.16
C TYR A 88 6.42 -6.63 9.90
N THR A 89 7.75 -6.52 9.90
CA THR A 89 8.66 -7.57 10.42
C THR A 89 9.67 -7.05 11.44
N SER A 90 9.71 -5.74 11.71
CA SER A 90 10.81 -5.14 12.48
C SER A 90 10.55 -5.18 13.99
N GLY A 91 11.36 -5.94 14.73
CA GLY A 91 11.35 -5.94 16.20
C GLY A 91 10.14 -6.59 16.85
N LEU A 92 9.37 -7.40 16.11
CA LEU A 92 8.25 -8.15 16.68
C LEU A 92 8.76 -9.32 17.53
N GLU A 93 8.10 -9.54 18.68
CA GLU A 93 8.40 -10.63 19.61
C GLU A 93 7.11 -11.37 19.99
N PRO A 94 7.12 -12.71 20.07
CA PRO A 94 5.96 -13.49 20.50
C PRO A 94 5.47 -13.10 21.89
N GLY A 95 4.15 -13.10 22.09
CA GLY A 95 3.52 -12.81 23.38
C GLY A 95 3.53 -11.33 23.79
N ARG A 96 3.98 -10.42 22.91
CA ARG A 96 3.91 -8.96 23.12
C ARG A 96 2.75 -8.35 22.34
N SER A 97 2.24 -7.23 22.85
CA SER A 97 1.25 -6.40 22.16
C SER A 97 1.95 -5.26 21.44
N PHE A 98 1.55 -5.01 20.19
CA PHE A 98 2.11 -3.97 19.34
C PHE A 98 0.99 -3.11 18.78
N THR A 99 1.24 -1.80 18.65
CA THR A 99 0.31 -0.86 18.02
C THR A 99 0.90 -0.44 16.69
N LEU A 100 0.26 -0.86 15.59
CA LEU A 100 0.65 -0.51 14.24
C LEU A 100 -0.30 0.52 13.64
N PHE A 101 0.24 1.44 12.86
CA PHE A 101 -0.50 2.44 12.09
C PHE A 101 0.17 2.66 10.73
N VAL A 102 -0.59 3.15 9.77
CA VAL A 102 -0.13 3.41 8.40
C VAL A 102 -0.32 4.89 8.10
N VAL A 103 0.73 5.54 7.61
CA VAL A 103 0.75 6.96 7.27
C VAL A 103 1.04 7.10 5.77
N ALA A 104 0.24 7.90 5.07
CA ALA A 104 0.49 8.21 3.67
C ALA A 104 1.43 9.42 3.55
N LYS A 105 2.30 9.40 2.55
CA LYS A 105 3.12 10.54 2.13
C LYS A 105 2.86 10.83 0.66
N ASP A 106 2.56 12.08 0.32
CA ASP A 106 2.38 12.50 -1.08
C ASP A 106 3.72 12.80 -1.79
N ASN A 107 3.67 13.14 -3.08
CA ASN A 107 4.85 13.53 -3.85
C ASN A 107 5.40 14.93 -3.49
N ALA A 108 4.64 15.73 -2.75
CA ALA A 108 5.05 17.06 -2.27
C ALA A 108 5.73 17.02 -0.89
N GLY A 109 5.66 15.87 -0.20
CA GLY A 109 6.22 15.67 1.12
C GLY A 109 5.25 15.88 2.28
N ASN A 110 3.95 16.05 2.02
CA ASN A 110 2.93 16.14 3.07
C ASN A 110 2.53 14.75 3.57
N TYR A 111 2.08 14.68 4.83
CA TYR A 111 1.71 13.45 5.52
C TYR A 111 0.26 13.52 5.99
N SER A 112 -0.41 12.36 6.04
CA SER A 112 -1.79 12.19 6.52
C SER A 112 -1.92 12.16 8.05
#